data_AF-A0A938WIN7-F1
#
_entry.id   AF-A0A938WIN7-F1
#
_cell.length_a   1.000
_cell.length_b   1.000
_cell.length_c   1.000
_cell.angle_alpha   90.00
_cell.angle_beta   90.00
_cell.angle_gamma   90.00
#
_symmetry.space_group_name_H-M   'P 1'
#
loop_
_entity.id
_entity.type
_entity.pdbx_description
1 polymer ?
#
loop_
_entity_poly.entity_id
_entity_poly.type
_entity_poly.pdbx_seq_one_letter_code
_entity_poly.pdbx_strand_id
1 'polypeptide(L)'
;MNELFSKRMGINILAQQIKIRYEAPLELRNYLLLLMEQYFGLKIIRKIVCFATKESPDPNNWNENEFMRSEVQSVIESCHWSRVYDIVELFYQNLDLNCQKSFSQEVNDYFSEKGIGWKLENGKITIRCEDSFETVLKEVEIELDEKELSTSCNEIKEAIKDLSRRPKAEITGAIQHSIAALECVCRVVSGDEKDTLGTLISKHPNIVPSPLNEAIKKIWGFSSEQGRHLREGCEPSFEEAELMVHLSASLCTYLSKKHIR
;
A
#
# COMPACT_ATOMS: atom_id res chain seq x y z
N MET A 1 6.65 3.44 28.45
CA MET A 1 7.63 4.39 27.91
C MET A 1 7.06 5.79 28.07
N ASN A 2 7.79 6.76 28.60
CA ASN A 2 7.29 8.14 28.70
C ASN A 2 7.18 8.75 27.30
N GLU A 3 6.11 9.51 27.06
CA GLU A 3 5.84 10.12 25.75
C GLU A 3 6.91 11.18 25.41
N LEU A 4 7.54 11.03 24.24
CA LEU A 4 8.57 11.93 23.74
C LEU A 4 8.01 13.33 23.47
N PHE A 5 8.89 14.34 23.45
CA PHE A 5 8.50 15.75 23.26
C PHE A 5 7.61 15.97 22.03
N SER A 6 7.98 15.44 20.86
CA SER A 6 7.21 15.60 19.62
C SER A 6 5.79 15.07 19.75
N LYS A 7 5.64 13.86 20.31
CA LYS A 7 4.34 13.21 20.55
C LYS A 7 3.51 13.98 21.58
N ARG A 8 4.11 14.34 22.71
CA ARG A 8 3.45 15.14 23.77
C ARG A 8 2.98 16.51 23.29
N MET A 9 3.70 17.12 22.35
CA MET A 9 3.37 18.44 21.79
C MET A 9 2.48 18.35 20.55
N GLY A 10 2.11 17.14 20.10
CA GLY A 10 1.34 16.94 18.88
C GLY A 10 2.02 17.46 17.61
N ILE A 11 3.36 17.54 17.61
CA ILE A 11 4.13 18.03 16.46
C ILE A 11 4.14 16.93 15.41
N ASN A 12 3.39 17.15 14.34
CA ASN A 12 3.36 16.24 13.20
C ASN A 12 4.53 16.56 12.26
N ILE A 13 5.50 15.65 12.17
CA ILE A 13 6.63 15.80 11.24
C ILE A 13 6.07 15.50 9.84
N LEU A 14 6.20 16.46 8.93
CA LEU A 14 5.64 16.33 7.58
C LEU A 14 6.20 15.08 6.90
N ALA A 15 5.30 14.20 6.46
CA ALA A 15 5.66 13.03 5.69
C ALA A 15 6.41 13.45 4.42
N GLN A 16 7.54 12.82 4.16
CA GLN A 16 8.27 13.04 2.91
C GLN A 16 7.57 12.29 1.77
N GLN A 17 7.63 12.88 0.57
CA GLN A 17 7.30 12.18 -0.67
C GLN A 17 8.06 10.86 -0.76
N ILE A 18 7.41 9.85 -1.34
CA ILE A 18 8.00 8.52 -1.47
C ILE A 18 9.20 8.58 -2.42
N LYS A 19 10.37 8.18 -1.91
CA LYS A 19 11.64 8.13 -2.66
C LYS A 19 12.24 6.73 -2.68
N ILE A 20 11.89 5.88 -1.71
CA ILE A 20 12.48 4.55 -1.52
C ILE A 20 11.38 3.49 -1.57
N ARG A 21 11.39 2.61 -2.58
CA ARG A 21 10.40 1.52 -2.71
C ARG A 21 11.00 0.12 -2.64
N TYR A 22 12.18 -0.12 -3.21
CA TYR A 22 12.75 -1.48 -3.33
C TYR A 22 14.11 -1.59 -2.68
N GLU A 23 14.30 -0.87 -1.59
CA GLU A 23 15.55 -0.83 -0.83
C GLU A 23 15.24 -0.71 0.67
N ALA A 24 16.26 -0.99 1.47
CA ALA A 24 16.27 -0.75 2.90
C ALA A 24 17.56 0.03 3.19
N PRO A 25 17.48 1.36 3.33
CA PRO A 25 18.66 2.20 3.49
C PRO A 25 19.36 1.89 4.83
N LEU A 26 20.65 2.19 4.92
CA LEU A 26 21.45 1.86 6.11
C LEU A 26 20.87 2.51 7.38
N GLU A 27 20.30 3.71 7.24
CA GLU A 27 19.63 4.42 8.32
C GLU A 27 18.43 3.64 8.87
N LEU A 28 17.66 2.96 8.01
CA LEU A 28 16.54 2.12 8.44
C LEU A 28 17.08 0.91 9.21
N ARG A 29 18.10 0.26 8.65
CA ARG A 29 18.73 -0.94 9.24
C ARG A 29 19.29 -0.65 10.64
N ASN A 30 19.95 0.49 10.81
CA ASN A 30 20.50 0.95 12.09
C ASN A 30 19.40 1.32 13.09
N TYR A 31 18.37 2.01 12.64
CA TYR A 31 17.24 2.38 13.49
C TYR A 31 16.44 1.15 13.95
N LEU A 32 16.28 0.14 13.08
CA LEU A 32 15.49 -1.05 13.39
C LEU A 32 16.03 -1.80 14.61
N LEU A 33 17.35 -2.00 14.73
CA LEU A 33 17.91 -2.64 15.91
C LEU A 33 17.64 -1.83 17.19
N LEU A 34 17.85 -0.51 17.14
CA LEU A 34 17.58 0.38 18.27
C LEU A 34 16.11 0.34 18.70
N LEU A 35 15.19 0.24 17.74
CA LEU A 35 13.75 0.12 18.03
C LEU A 35 13.43 -1.23 18.67
N MET A 36 13.95 -2.33 18.13
CA MET A 36 13.69 -3.69 18.65
C MET A 36 14.22 -3.88 20.09
N GLU A 37 15.38 -3.29 20.40
CA GLU A 37 16.00 -3.33 21.74
C GLU A 37 15.12 -2.65 22.82
N GLN A 38 14.11 -1.87 22.45
CA GLN A 38 13.13 -1.31 23.39
C GLN A 38 12.10 -2.32 23.90
N TYR A 39 11.94 -3.45 23.20
CA TYR A 39 10.91 -4.46 23.51
C TYR A 39 11.53 -5.78 24.00
N PHE A 40 12.65 -6.21 23.41
CA PHE A 40 13.27 -7.50 23.74
C PHE A 40 14.79 -7.39 23.92
N GLY A 41 15.36 -8.35 24.66
CA GLY A 41 16.81 -8.56 24.75
C GLY A 41 17.41 -9.19 23.50
N LEU A 42 18.73 -9.11 23.37
CA LEU A 42 19.47 -9.46 22.16
C LEU A 42 19.29 -10.93 21.73
N LYS A 43 19.09 -11.88 22.65
CA LYS A 43 18.87 -13.28 22.29
C LYS A 43 17.59 -13.50 21.49
N ILE A 44 16.50 -12.82 21.88
CA ILE A 44 15.21 -12.92 21.18
C ILE A 44 15.33 -12.24 19.82
N ILE A 45 15.88 -11.01 19.79
CA ILE A 45 16.09 -10.26 18.55
C ILE A 45 16.95 -11.08 17.57
N ARG A 46 18.07 -11.62 18.03
CA ARG A 46 18.97 -12.46 17.22
C ARG A 46 18.24 -13.66 16.63
N LYS A 47 17.42 -14.36 17.41
CA LYS A 47 16.63 -15.50 16.91
C LYS A 47 15.70 -15.08 15.77
N ILE A 48 15.01 -13.95 15.91
CA ILE A 48 14.10 -13.41 14.90
C ILE A 48 14.87 -13.01 13.64
N VAL A 49 15.96 -12.25 13.81
CA VAL A 49 16.81 -11.77 12.71
C VAL A 49 17.40 -12.94 11.94
N CYS A 50 18.05 -13.89 12.61
CA CYS A 50 18.59 -15.10 12.00
C CYS A 50 17.53 -15.89 11.23
N PHE A 51 16.32 -16.04 11.79
CA PHE A 51 15.24 -16.74 11.11
C PHE A 51 14.77 -16.01 9.84
N ALA A 52 14.61 -14.69 9.92
CA ALA A 52 14.19 -13.86 8.80
C ALA A 52 15.22 -13.87 7.65
N THR A 53 16.51 -13.70 7.99
CA THR A 53 17.63 -13.65 7.03
C THR A 53 18.08 -15.02 6.55
N LYS A 54 17.64 -16.10 7.22
CA LYS A 54 18.06 -17.49 7.00
C LYS A 54 19.55 -17.71 7.28
N GLU A 55 20.06 -17.04 8.30
CA GLU A 55 21.45 -17.15 8.75
C GLU A 55 21.53 -17.85 10.10
N SER A 56 22.63 -18.57 10.36
CA SER A 56 22.87 -19.19 11.66
C SER A 56 23.55 -18.21 12.62
N PRO A 57 23.17 -18.20 13.91
CA PRO A 57 23.89 -17.44 14.92
C PRO A 57 25.35 -17.92 15.06
N ASP A 58 26.31 -17.00 15.25
CA ASP A 58 27.68 -17.35 15.63
C ASP A 58 27.71 -18.13 16.97
N PRO A 59 28.11 -19.41 16.97
CA PRO A 59 28.11 -20.23 18.19
C PRO A 59 29.06 -19.72 19.27
N ASN A 60 30.07 -18.91 18.92
CA ASN A 60 31.03 -18.35 19.88
C ASN A 60 30.45 -17.17 20.66
N ASN A 61 29.32 -16.62 20.22
CA ASN A 61 28.72 -15.42 20.77
C ASN A 61 27.44 -15.73 21.54
N TRP A 62 27.58 -16.21 22.78
CA TRP A 62 26.46 -16.78 23.56
C TRP A 62 25.93 -15.83 24.65
N ASN A 63 26.69 -14.79 25.00
CA ASN A 63 26.31 -13.78 25.99
C ASN A 63 25.67 -12.56 25.35
N GLU A 64 24.66 -11.97 25.99
CA GLU A 64 24.12 -10.68 25.56
C GLU A 64 25.13 -9.58 25.92
N ASN A 65 25.81 -9.07 24.90
CA ASN A 65 26.83 -8.04 25.00
C ASN A 65 27.00 -7.34 23.64
N GLU A 66 27.92 -6.38 23.57
CA GLU A 66 28.25 -5.62 22.36
C GLU A 66 28.70 -6.49 21.18
N PHE A 67 29.30 -7.65 21.42
CA PHE A 67 29.66 -8.57 20.33
C PHE A 67 28.39 -9.17 19.71
N MET A 68 27.42 -9.62 20.52
CA MET A 68 26.12 -10.11 20.02
C MET A 68 25.33 -9.00 19.33
N ARG A 69 25.37 -7.80 19.90
CA ARG A 69 24.75 -6.63 19.29
C ARG A 69 25.35 -6.33 17.92
N SER A 70 26.68 -6.35 17.81
CA SER A 70 27.41 -6.11 16.57
C SER A 70 27.15 -7.19 15.53
N GLU A 71 27.04 -8.46 15.94
CA GLU A 71 26.66 -9.56 15.05
C GLU A 71 25.26 -9.33 14.47
N VAL A 72 24.26 -9.09 15.33
CA VAL A 72 22.88 -8.83 14.90
C VAL A 72 22.84 -7.62 13.95
N GLN A 73 23.51 -6.54 14.31
CA GLN A 73 23.60 -5.34 13.47
C GLN A 73 24.20 -5.67 12.10
N SER A 74 25.31 -6.40 12.05
CA SER A 74 25.98 -6.77 10.78
C SER A 74 25.09 -7.61 9.87
N VAL A 75 24.32 -8.54 10.43
CA VAL A 75 23.34 -9.35 9.68
C VAL A 75 22.22 -8.47 9.12
N ILE A 76 21.67 -7.56 9.93
CA ILE A 76 20.65 -6.62 9.47
C ILE A 76 21.21 -5.70 8.38
N GLU A 77 22.46 -5.24 8.48
CA GLU A 77 23.10 -4.35 7.50
C GLU A 77 23.35 -5.01 6.15
N SER A 78 23.80 -6.27 6.16
CA SER A 78 24.26 -6.97 4.96
C SER A 78 23.18 -7.78 4.24
N CYS A 79 22.06 -8.11 4.90
CA CYS A 79 21.03 -8.94 4.29
C CYS A 79 20.33 -8.24 3.10
N HIS A 80 19.72 -9.03 2.22
CA HIS A 80 18.92 -8.50 1.12
C HIS A 80 17.82 -7.57 1.65
N TRP A 81 17.54 -6.44 0.97
CA TRP A 81 16.64 -5.41 1.48
C TRP A 81 15.27 -5.94 1.92
N SER A 82 14.72 -6.93 1.18
CA SER A 82 13.43 -7.54 1.52
C SER A 82 13.45 -8.24 2.88
N ARG A 83 14.61 -8.76 3.33
CA ARG A 83 14.76 -9.40 4.64
C ARG A 83 14.63 -8.42 5.79
N VAL A 84 14.95 -7.14 5.59
CA VAL A 84 14.71 -6.11 6.61
C VAL A 84 13.21 -5.98 6.89
N TYR A 85 12.38 -6.06 5.87
CA TYR A 85 10.93 -6.03 6.01
C TYR A 85 10.39 -7.36 6.58
N ASP A 86 10.97 -8.52 6.22
CA ASP A 86 10.66 -9.80 6.87
C ASP A 86 10.96 -9.75 8.39
N ILE A 87 12.08 -9.11 8.79
CA ILE A 87 12.43 -8.92 10.21
C ILE A 87 11.34 -8.10 10.90
N VAL A 88 10.87 -7.01 10.30
CA VAL A 88 9.81 -6.15 10.87
C VAL A 88 8.51 -6.95 11.08
N GLU A 89 8.06 -7.73 10.09
CA GLU A 89 6.85 -8.55 10.22
C GLU A 89 6.99 -9.64 11.27
N LEU A 90 8.11 -10.38 11.26
CA LEU A 90 8.36 -11.44 12.24
C LEU A 90 8.51 -10.88 13.65
N PHE A 91 9.15 -9.72 13.80
CA PHE A 91 9.25 -9.03 15.08
C PHE A 91 7.87 -8.65 15.61
N TYR A 92 7.03 -8.04 14.77
CA TYR A 92 5.65 -7.69 15.12
C TYR A 92 4.86 -8.91 15.64
N GLN A 93 4.98 -10.06 14.98
CA GLN A 93 4.28 -11.29 15.37
C GLN A 93 4.70 -11.82 16.74
N ASN A 94 5.90 -11.48 17.22
CA ASN A 94 6.39 -11.87 18.55
C ASN A 94 6.01 -10.88 19.64
N LEU A 95 5.43 -9.72 19.31
CA LEU A 95 4.99 -8.72 20.28
C LEU A 95 3.60 -9.01 20.84
N ASP A 96 3.40 -8.65 22.10
CA ASP A 96 2.07 -8.59 22.73
C ASP A 96 1.19 -7.52 22.06
N LEU A 97 -0.14 -7.70 22.10
CA LEU A 97 -1.12 -6.80 21.46
C LEU A 97 -0.92 -5.31 21.81
N ASN A 98 -0.55 -5.01 23.06
CA ASN A 98 -0.31 -3.63 23.50
C ASN A 98 0.93 -3.02 22.84
N CYS A 99 1.98 -3.83 22.63
CA CYS A 99 3.23 -3.40 22.02
C CYS A 99 3.14 -3.33 20.49
N GLN A 100 2.31 -4.17 19.87
CA GLN A 100 2.07 -4.16 18.42
C GLN A 100 1.65 -2.78 17.91
N LYS A 101 0.74 -2.10 18.61
CA LYS A 101 0.29 -0.76 18.21
C LYS A 101 1.42 0.26 18.26
N SER A 102 2.19 0.29 19.35
CA SER A 102 3.33 1.21 19.50
C SER A 102 4.42 0.92 18.47
N PHE A 103 4.75 -0.35 18.24
CA PHE A 103 5.76 -0.73 17.24
C PHE A 103 5.34 -0.35 15.82
N SER A 104 4.10 -0.66 15.42
CA SER A 104 3.58 -0.22 14.12
C SER A 104 3.63 1.28 13.94
N GLN A 105 3.29 2.04 14.99
CA GLN A 105 3.35 3.49 14.94
C GLN A 105 4.79 3.99 14.72
N GLU A 106 5.76 3.54 15.53
CA GLU A 106 7.16 3.97 15.37
C GLU A 106 7.76 3.59 13.99
N VAL A 107 7.45 2.40 13.49
CA VAL A 107 7.88 1.97 12.15
C VAL A 107 7.26 2.85 11.05
N ASN A 108 5.96 3.13 11.15
CA ASN A 108 5.25 3.95 10.16
C ASN A 108 5.64 5.43 10.22
N ASP A 109 5.87 5.97 11.42
CA ASP A 109 6.41 7.31 11.64
C ASP A 109 7.77 7.41 10.91
N TYR A 110 8.68 6.45 11.14
CA TYR A 110 9.97 6.41 10.46
C TYR A 110 9.84 6.31 8.94
N PHE A 111 8.97 5.43 8.43
CA PHE A 111 8.78 5.27 6.98
C PHE A 111 8.26 6.55 6.34
N SER A 112 7.29 7.22 6.96
CA SER A 112 6.75 8.49 6.48
C SER A 112 7.79 9.61 6.52
N GLU A 113 8.52 9.75 7.63
CA GLU A 113 9.57 10.76 7.79
C GLU A 113 10.73 10.61 6.80
N LYS A 114 11.05 9.37 6.40
CA LYS A 114 12.15 9.08 5.47
C LYS A 114 11.73 8.87 4.02
N GLY A 115 10.44 8.97 3.71
CA GLY A 115 9.95 8.78 2.33
C GLY A 115 10.04 7.33 1.86
N ILE A 116 9.93 6.36 2.78
CA ILE A 116 9.86 4.94 2.45
C ILE A 116 8.42 4.61 2.04
N GLY A 117 8.26 3.93 0.91
CA GLY A 117 6.97 3.62 0.26
C GLY A 117 6.24 2.42 0.86
N TRP A 118 6.49 2.11 2.13
CA TRP A 118 5.95 0.97 2.86
C TRP A 118 5.28 1.44 4.14
N LYS A 119 4.32 0.66 4.63
CA LYS A 119 3.70 0.80 5.94
C LYS A 119 3.46 -0.58 6.55
N LEU A 120 3.51 -0.68 7.87
CA LEU A 120 3.15 -1.85 8.65
C LEU A 120 1.70 -1.74 9.11
N GLU A 121 0.84 -2.61 8.60
CA GLU A 121 -0.58 -2.66 8.92
C GLU A 121 -0.97 -4.11 9.28
N ASN A 122 -1.52 -4.31 10.48
CA ASN A 122 -1.92 -5.63 10.99
C ASN A 122 -0.83 -6.71 10.86
N GLY A 123 0.43 -6.32 11.12
CA GLY A 123 1.59 -7.21 11.07
C GLY A 123 2.10 -7.54 9.66
N LYS A 124 1.62 -6.84 8.63
CA LYS A 124 2.09 -7.00 7.25
C LYS A 124 2.62 -5.68 6.69
N ILE A 125 3.69 -5.76 5.93
CA ILE A 125 4.23 -4.66 5.15
C ILE A 125 3.41 -4.54 3.87
N THR A 126 2.72 -3.42 3.75
CA THR A 126 1.90 -3.05 2.59
C THR A 126 2.43 -1.77 1.98
N ILE A 127 1.99 -1.44 0.77
CA ILE A 127 2.34 -0.16 0.15
C ILE A 127 1.87 0.99 1.06
N ARG A 128 2.77 1.95 1.28
CA ARG A 128 2.38 3.32 1.64
C ARG A 128 2.14 4.06 0.34
N CYS A 129 0.92 4.53 0.17
CA CYS A 129 0.59 5.48 -0.88
C CYS A 129 0.64 6.89 -0.28
N GLU A 130 0.50 7.91 -1.11
CA GLU A 130 0.28 9.26 -0.59
C GLU A 130 -0.95 9.25 0.34
N ASP A 131 -0.89 9.97 1.47
CA ASP A 131 -1.94 9.96 2.51
C ASP A 131 -3.32 10.33 1.95
N SER A 132 -3.35 11.12 0.87
CA SER A 132 -4.55 11.42 0.09
C SER A 132 -5.15 10.19 -0.59
N PHE A 133 -4.34 9.30 -1.16
CA PHE A 133 -4.83 8.09 -1.84
C PHE A 133 -5.47 7.11 -0.89
N GLU A 134 -4.78 6.82 0.22
CA GLU A 134 -5.28 5.83 1.17
C GLU A 134 -6.60 6.26 1.80
N THR A 135 -6.73 7.56 2.10
CA THR A 135 -7.98 8.14 2.58
C THR A 135 -9.10 7.98 1.54
N VAL A 136 -8.82 8.33 0.28
CA VAL A 136 -9.79 8.18 -0.82
C VAL A 136 -10.21 6.72 -0.98
N LEU A 137 -9.27 5.77 -0.95
CA LEU A 137 -9.59 4.35 -1.10
C LEU A 137 -10.44 3.80 0.06
N LYS A 138 -10.13 4.18 1.30
CA LYS A 138 -10.94 3.80 2.47
C LYS A 138 -12.36 4.38 2.38
N GLU A 139 -12.48 5.64 1.97
CA GLU A 139 -13.78 6.27 1.75
C GLU A 139 -14.57 5.58 0.63
N VAL A 140 -13.91 5.16 -0.45
CA VAL A 140 -14.54 4.42 -1.55
C VAL A 140 -15.03 3.05 -1.08
N GLU A 141 -14.22 2.30 -0.33
CA GLU A 141 -14.65 1.00 0.22
C GLU A 141 -15.89 1.14 1.10
N ILE A 142 -15.90 2.11 2.02
CA ILE A 142 -17.05 2.37 2.90
C ILE A 142 -18.29 2.73 2.07
N GLU A 143 -18.18 3.68 1.13
CA GLU A 143 -19.32 4.11 0.31
C GLU A 143 -19.86 2.97 -0.54
N LEU A 144 -19.00 2.19 -1.20
CA LEU A 144 -19.44 1.10 -2.07
C LEU A 144 -20.06 -0.05 -1.27
N ASP A 145 -19.53 -0.36 -0.09
CA ASP A 145 -20.11 -1.38 0.81
C ASP A 145 -21.48 -0.92 1.35
N GLU A 146 -21.63 0.34 1.76
CA GLU A 146 -22.92 0.91 2.20
C GLU A 146 -23.99 0.88 1.10
N LYS A 147 -23.58 0.95 -0.18
CA LYS A 147 -24.45 0.92 -1.36
C LYS A 147 -24.63 -0.48 -1.95
N GLU A 148 -24.16 -1.52 -1.25
CA GLU A 148 -24.21 -2.93 -1.69
C GLU A 148 -23.51 -3.21 -3.03
N LEU A 149 -22.54 -2.36 -3.42
CA LEU A 149 -21.76 -2.46 -4.66
C LEU A 149 -20.52 -3.36 -4.50
N SER A 150 -20.75 -4.56 -3.95
CA SER A 150 -19.69 -5.51 -3.57
C SER A 150 -18.73 -5.85 -4.71
N THR A 151 -19.22 -5.96 -5.95
CA THR A 151 -18.37 -6.27 -7.12
C THR A 151 -17.42 -5.11 -7.41
N SER A 152 -17.90 -3.87 -7.45
CA SER A 152 -17.05 -2.70 -7.66
C SER A 152 -16.03 -2.52 -6.52
N CYS A 153 -16.44 -2.77 -5.27
CA CYS A 153 -15.53 -2.74 -4.12
C CYS A 153 -14.39 -3.76 -4.26
N ASN A 154 -14.71 -5.00 -4.66
CA ASN A 154 -13.71 -6.04 -4.89
C ASN A 154 -12.76 -5.71 -6.04
N GLU A 155 -13.26 -5.14 -7.13
CA GLU A 155 -12.42 -4.72 -8.26
C GLU A 155 -11.44 -3.60 -7.86
N ILE A 156 -11.85 -2.62 -7.04
CA ILE A 156 -10.92 -1.62 -6.49
C ILE A 156 -9.86 -2.29 -5.61
N LYS A 157 -10.24 -3.25 -4.76
CA LYS A 157 -9.31 -4.00 -3.91
C LYS A 157 -8.28 -4.79 -4.74
N GLU A 158 -8.71 -5.46 -5.81
CA GLU A 158 -7.79 -6.17 -6.71
C GLU A 158 -6.88 -5.18 -7.47
N ALA A 159 -7.37 -4.02 -7.88
CA ALA A 159 -6.54 -2.99 -8.50
C ALA A 159 -5.41 -2.50 -7.56
N ILE A 160 -5.73 -2.29 -6.27
CA ILE A 160 -4.74 -1.92 -5.24
C ILE A 160 -3.73 -3.05 -5.03
N LYS A 161 -4.20 -4.30 -4.99
CA LYS A 161 -3.37 -5.49 -4.83
C LYS A 161 -2.41 -5.67 -6.00
N ASP A 162 -2.84 -5.35 -7.22
CA ASP A 162 -2.00 -5.37 -8.41
C ASP A 162 -0.89 -4.31 -8.36
N LEU A 163 -1.20 -3.07 -7.97
CA LEU A 163 -0.19 -2.04 -7.68
C LEU A 163 0.78 -2.51 -6.56
N SER A 164 0.25 -3.29 -5.63
CA SER A 164 0.97 -3.86 -4.48
C SER A 164 1.76 -5.12 -4.79
N ARG A 165 1.65 -5.71 -5.98
CA ARG A 165 2.36 -6.95 -6.31
C ARG A 165 3.87 -6.73 -6.36
N ARG A 166 4.61 -7.77 -5.96
CA ARG A 166 6.07 -7.77 -5.85
C ARG A 166 6.65 -9.03 -6.49
N PRO A 167 7.88 -8.99 -7.07
CA PRO A 167 8.83 -7.86 -7.08
C PRO A 167 8.47 -6.74 -8.09
N LYS A 168 7.59 -7.03 -9.05
CA LYS A 168 7.05 -6.04 -9.99
C LYS A 168 5.54 -5.93 -9.76
N ALA A 169 5.03 -4.70 -9.81
CA ALA A 169 3.60 -4.45 -9.79
C ALA A 169 2.95 -4.91 -11.09
N GLU A 170 1.69 -5.34 -11.02
CA GLU A 170 0.89 -5.69 -12.20
C GLU A 170 0.19 -4.44 -12.73
N ILE A 171 0.95 -3.59 -13.43
CA ILE A 171 0.48 -2.28 -13.90
C ILE A 171 -0.79 -2.41 -14.75
N THR A 172 -0.78 -3.32 -15.71
CA THR A 172 -1.92 -3.59 -16.59
C THR A 172 -3.14 -4.10 -15.81
N GLY A 173 -2.92 -5.01 -14.85
CA GLY A 173 -3.97 -5.53 -13.98
C GLY A 173 -4.65 -4.42 -13.18
N ALA A 174 -3.86 -3.53 -12.57
CA ALA A 174 -4.37 -2.39 -11.81
C ALA A 174 -5.26 -1.47 -12.66
N ILE A 175 -4.88 -1.21 -13.92
CA ILE A 175 -5.68 -0.40 -14.85
C ILE A 175 -6.97 -1.14 -15.25
N GLN A 176 -6.89 -2.45 -15.47
CA GLN A 176 -8.05 -3.25 -15.87
C GLN A 176 -9.09 -3.35 -14.75
N HIS A 177 -8.66 -3.70 -13.54
CA HIS A 177 -9.55 -3.83 -12.38
C HIS A 177 -10.15 -2.48 -11.96
N SER A 178 -9.38 -1.39 -11.99
CA SER A 178 -9.95 -0.06 -11.66
C SER A 178 -11.06 0.37 -12.61
N ILE A 179 -10.91 0.12 -13.91
CA ILE A 179 -11.96 0.43 -14.90
C ILE A 179 -13.12 -0.56 -14.84
N ALA A 180 -12.86 -1.83 -14.51
CA ALA A 180 -13.92 -2.80 -14.28
C ALA A 180 -14.82 -2.37 -13.10
N ALA A 181 -14.24 -1.82 -12.02
CA ALA A 181 -15.00 -1.27 -10.91
C ALA A 181 -15.96 -0.16 -11.36
N LEU A 182 -15.45 0.80 -12.15
CA LEU A 182 -16.23 1.93 -12.68
C LEU A 182 -17.30 1.47 -13.68
N GLU A 183 -16.98 0.50 -14.53
CA GLU A 183 -17.93 -0.12 -15.45
C GLU A 183 -19.08 -0.76 -14.68
N CYS A 184 -18.79 -1.50 -13.60
CA CYS A 184 -19.80 -2.12 -12.74
C CYS A 184 -20.72 -1.08 -12.09
N VAL A 185 -20.20 0.03 -11.56
CA VAL A 185 -21.05 1.11 -11.02
C VAL A 185 -21.96 1.69 -12.10
N CYS A 186 -21.43 1.96 -13.30
CA CYS A 186 -22.23 2.47 -14.42
C CYS A 186 -23.32 1.48 -14.86
N ARG A 187 -23.07 0.16 -14.83
CA ARG A 187 -24.09 -0.86 -15.12
C ARG A 187 -25.23 -0.81 -14.11
N VAL A 188 -24.91 -0.69 -12.82
CA VAL A 188 -25.94 -0.56 -11.78
C VAL A 188 -26.76 0.71 -11.95
N VAL A 189 -26.10 1.85 -12.22
CA VAL A 189 -26.80 3.14 -12.41
C VAL A 189 -27.66 3.17 -13.67
N SER A 190 -27.24 2.52 -14.75
CA SER A 190 -27.98 2.48 -16.03
C SER A 190 -29.08 1.41 -16.07
N GLY A 191 -28.94 0.35 -15.29
CA GLY A 191 -29.73 -0.88 -15.43
C GLY A 191 -29.31 -1.77 -16.62
N ASP A 192 -28.24 -1.42 -17.35
CA ASP A 192 -27.74 -2.18 -18.50
C ASP A 192 -26.55 -3.07 -18.09
N GLU A 193 -26.81 -4.34 -17.81
CA GLU A 193 -25.80 -5.26 -17.25
C GLU A 193 -24.69 -5.72 -18.22
N LYS A 194 -24.88 -5.55 -19.54
CA LYS A 194 -24.01 -6.18 -20.56
C LYS A 194 -23.11 -5.20 -21.31
N ASP A 195 -23.40 -3.92 -21.24
CA ASP A 195 -22.67 -2.93 -22.02
C ASP A 195 -21.30 -2.61 -21.39
N THR A 196 -20.38 -2.14 -22.23
CA THR A 196 -19.08 -1.61 -21.79
C THR A 196 -19.22 -0.17 -21.29
N LEU A 197 -18.27 0.30 -20.48
CA LEU A 197 -18.28 1.67 -19.96
C LEU A 197 -18.43 2.74 -21.08
N GLY A 198 -17.69 2.59 -22.19
CA GLY A 198 -17.80 3.51 -23.32
C GLY A 198 -19.20 3.53 -23.96
N THR A 199 -19.85 2.37 -24.06
CA THR A 199 -21.22 2.22 -24.57
C THR A 199 -22.24 2.82 -23.59
N LEU A 200 -22.11 2.53 -22.30
CA LEU A 200 -23.00 3.00 -21.24
C LEU A 200 -23.06 4.52 -21.19
N ILE A 201 -21.89 5.18 -21.17
CA ILE A 201 -21.78 6.64 -21.12
C ILE A 201 -22.36 7.29 -22.39
N SER A 202 -22.33 6.60 -23.53
CA SER A 202 -22.89 7.11 -24.79
C SER A 202 -24.41 6.94 -24.86
N LYS A 203 -24.95 5.83 -24.35
CA LYS A 203 -26.40 5.56 -24.33
C LYS A 203 -27.13 6.35 -23.25
N HIS A 204 -26.47 6.58 -22.12
CA HIS A 204 -27.07 7.19 -20.93
C HIS A 204 -26.38 8.51 -20.55
N PRO A 205 -26.58 9.59 -21.33
CA PRO A 205 -25.92 10.88 -21.09
C PRO A 205 -26.31 11.54 -19.76
N ASN A 206 -27.35 11.05 -19.08
CA ASN A 206 -27.79 11.56 -17.78
C ASN A 206 -26.97 11.01 -16.60
N ILE A 207 -26.23 9.91 -16.79
CA ILE A 207 -25.36 9.34 -15.74
C ILE A 207 -24.26 10.37 -15.41
N VAL A 208 -23.61 10.90 -16.44
CA VAL A 208 -22.59 11.93 -16.32
C VAL A 208 -22.86 13.05 -17.32
N PRO A 209 -23.02 14.31 -16.87
CA PRO A 209 -23.33 15.41 -17.77
C PRO A 209 -22.16 15.70 -18.71
N SER A 210 -22.47 16.19 -19.92
CA SER A 210 -21.46 16.75 -20.81
C SER A 210 -20.87 18.05 -20.24
N PRO A 211 -19.55 18.31 -20.38
CA PRO A 211 -18.54 17.51 -21.10
C PRO A 211 -17.80 16.48 -20.23
N LEU A 212 -18.19 16.31 -18.96
CA LEU A 212 -17.50 15.38 -18.04
C LEU A 212 -17.57 13.92 -18.52
N ASN A 213 -18.64 13.55 -19.23
CA ASN A 213 -18.77 12.25 -19.87
C ASN A 213 -17.63 11.93 -20.86
N GLU A 214 -17.10 12.94 -21.56
CA GLU A 214 -15.99 12.77 -22.50
C GLU A 214 -14.69 12.42 -21.78
N ALA A 215 -14.45 12.95 -20.57
CA ALA A 215 -13.30 12.57 -19.76
C ALA A 215 -13.34 11.07 -19.41
N ILE A 216 -14.51 10.55 -19.02
CA ILE A 216 -14.69 9.13 -18.71
C ILE A 216 -14.47 8.27 -19.96
N LYS A 217 -14.94 8.70 -21.13
CA LYS A 217 -14.67 8.00 -22.39
C LYS A 217 -13.17 7.96 -22.71
N LYS A 218 -12.41 9.03 -22.43
CA LYS A 218 -10.96 9.06 -22.65
C LYS A 218 -10.21 8.18 -21.66
N ILE A 219 -10.62 8.16 -20.39
CA ILE A 219 -10.10 7.24 -19.36
C ILE A 219 -10.34 5.78 -19.80
N TRP A 220 -11.55 5.45 -20.25
CA TRP A 220 -11.86 4.12 -20.79
C TRP A 220 -11.02 3.79 -22.05
N GLY A 221 -10.85 4.76 -22.96
CA GLY A 221 -10.02 4.62 -24.15
C GLY A 221 -8.56 4.30 -23.80
N PHE A 222 -7.98 5.02 -22.85
CA PHE A 222 -6.62 4.75 -22.35
C PHE A 222 -6.50 3.32 -21.82
N SER A 223 -7.46 2.85 -21.01
CA SER A 223 -7.44 1.47 -20.50
C SER A 223 -7.62 0.40 -21.57
N SER A 224 -8.32 0.73 -22.66
CA SER A 224 -8.52 -0.20 -23.78
C SER A 224 -7.23 -0.35 -24.59
N GLU A 225 -6.48 0.73 -24.80
CA GLU A 225 -5.23 0.74 -25.56
C GLU A 225 -4.00 0.27 -24.75
N GLN A 226 -3.95 0.58 -23.45
CA GLN A 226 -2.78 0.31 -22.59
C GLN A 226 -3.02 -0.81 -21.55
N GLY A 227 -4.27 -1.21 -21.36
CA GLY A 227 -4.67 -2.27 -20.44
C GLY A 227 -5.09 -3.54 -21.17
N ARG A 228 -6.23 -3.50 -21.87
CA ARG A 228 -6.87 -4.70 -22.46
C ARG A 228 -6.27 -5.13 -23.81
N HIS A 229 -5.72 -4.20 -24.59
CA HIS A 229 -5.08 -4.45 -25.88
C HIS A 229 -3.74 -3.76 -25.99
N LEU A 230 -2.79 -4.15 -25.12
CA LEU A 230 -1.43 -3.62 -25.10
C LEU A 230 -0.84 -3.51 -26.51
N ARG A 231 -0.55 -2.29 -26.93
CA ARG A 231 0.30 -2.04 -28.10
C ARG A 231 1.75 -2.19 -27.70
N GLU A 232 2.52 -2.89 -28.52
CA GLU A 232 3.95 -3.09 -28.32
C GLU A 232 4.66 -1.73 -28.21
N GLY A 233 5.36 -1.49 -27.10
CA GLY A 233 6.08 -0.24 -26.83
C GLY A 233 5.31 0.85 -26.05
N CYS A 234 4.10 0.58 -25.58
CA CYS A 234 3.32 1.52 -24.77
C CYS A 234 2.97 0.97 -23.37
N GLU A 235 3.92 0.39 -22.66
CA GLU A 235 3.66 -0.04 -21.27
C GLU A 235 3.41 1.19 -20.38
N PRO A 236 2.27 1.25 -19.67
CA PRO A 236 2.00 2.37 -18.78
C PRO A 236 2.98 2.40 -17.61
N SER A 237 3.26 3.59 -17.08
CA SER A 237 4.09 3.73 -15.89
C SER A 237 3.31 3.36 -14.62
N PHE A 238 4.03 3.19 -13.51
CA PHE A 238 3.38 3.01 -12.20
C PHE A 238 2.50 4.21 -11.84
N GLU A 239 2.99 5.42 -12.11
CA GLU A 239 2.29 6.68 -11.85
C GLU A 239 1.00 6.79 -12.69
N GLU A 240 1.03 6.33 -13.94
CA GLU A 240 -0.16 6.27 -14.79
C GLU A 240 -1.20 5.26 -14.27
N ALA A 241 -0.76 4.08 -13.84
CA ALA A 241 -1.67 3.11 -13.22
C ALA A 241 -2.24 3.61 -11.90
N GLU A 242 -1.42 4.23 -11.05
CA GLU A 242 -1.85 4.85 -9.79
C GLU A 242 -2.89 5.98 -10.03
N LEU A 243 -2.68 6.80 -11.07
CA LEU A 243 -3.66 7.81 -11.49
C LEU A 243 -4.97 7.17 -11.96
N MET A 244 -4.91 6.08 -12.72
CA MET A 244 -6.10 5.38 -13.21
C MET A 244 -6.93 4.77 -12.08
N VAL A 245 -6.28 4.20 -11.06
CA VAL A 245 -6.96 3.71 -9.85
C VAL A 245 -7.64 4.86 -9.11
N HIS A 246 -6.94 5.99 -8.91
CA HIS A 246 -7.50 7.20 -8.27
C HIS A 246 -8.74 7.74 -8.97
N LEU A 247 -8.65 7.95 -10.28
CA LEU A 247 -9.74 8.50 -11.08
C LEU A 247 -10.95 7.57 -11.05
N SER A 248 -10.73 6.27 -11.23
CA SER A 248 -11.82 5.30 -11.22
C SER A 248 -12.50 5.20 -9.86
N ALA A 249 -11.73 5.16 -8.77
CA ALA A 249 -12.27 5.15 -7.41
C ALA A 249 -13.10 6.42 -7.13
N SER A 250 -12.57 7.59 -7.47
CA SER A 250 -13.27 8.88 -7.29
C SER A 250 -14.56 8.95 -8.09
N LEU A 251 -14.56 8.45 -9.33
CA LEU A 251 -15.76 8.38 -10.18
C LEU A 251 -16.78 7.38 -9.65
N CYS A 252 -16.36 6.22 -9.11
CA CYS A 252 -17.26 5.26 -8.46
C CYS A 252 -18.00 5.92 -7.28
N THR A 253 -17.27 6.63 -6.41
CA THR A 253 -17.85 7.35 -5.26
C THR A 253 -18.78 8.47 -5.71
N TYR A 254 -18.42 9.24 -6.73
CA TYR A 254 -19.30 10.29 -7.27
C TYR A 254 -20.62 9.71 -7.80
N LEU A 255 -20.54 8.65 -8.62
CA LEU A 255 -21.70 8.06 -9.27
C LEU A 255 -22.63 7.36 -8.28
N SER A 256 -22.07 6.62 -7.33
CA SER A 256 -22.83 5.98 -6.26
C SER A 256 -23.59 7.00 -5.43
N LYS A 257 -22.93 8.03 -4.89
CA LYS A 257 -23.57 9.11 -4.12
C LYS A 257 -24.68 9.83 -4.88
N LYS A 258 -24.49 10.04 -6.19
CA LYS A 258 -25.43 10.80 -7.01
C LYS A 258 -26.68 10.01 -7.39
N HIS A 259 -26.54 8.71 -7.68
CA HIS A 259 -27.60 7.94 -8.34
C HIS A 259 -28.14 6.79 -7.50
N ILE A 260 -27.38 6.31 -6.51
CA ILE A 260 -27.73 5.15 -5.71
C ILE A 260 -28.06 5.63 -4.29
N ARG A 261 -29.29 5.38 -3.86
CA ARG A 261 -29.80 5.81 -2.56
C ARG A 261 -29.53 4.77 -1.50
#